data_AF-A0A359MMK4-F1
#
_entry.id   AF-A0A359MMK4-F1
#
_cell.length_a   1.000
_cell.length_b   1.000
_cell.length_c   1.000
_cell.angle_alpha   90.00
_cell.angle_beta   90.00
_cell.angle_gamma   90.00
#
_symmetry.space_group_name_H-M   'P 1'
#
loop_
_entity.id
_entity.type
_entity.pdbx_description
1 polymer ?
#
loop_
_entity_poly.entity_id
_entity_poly.type
_entity_poly.pdbx_seq_one_letter_code
_entity_poly.pdbx_strand_id
1 'polypeptide(L)' 'LEHATEVIPLKDSCGRICADFVSMYPPGTPLLVSGERIERDFIDYIIRALDDGFTITGLSGERKEEIEVIV' A
#
# COMPACT_ATOMS: atom_id res chain seq x y z
N LEU A 1 17.78 -2.78 13.22
CA LEU A 1 18.09 -3.74 12.14
C LEU A 1 17.09 -3.43 11.05
N GLU A 2 17.52 -2.78 9.98
CA GLU A 2 16.65 -2.56 8.82
C GLU A 2 16.30 -3.93 8.23
N HIS A 3 15.01 -4.19 8.06
CA HIS A 3 14.53 -5.40 7.41
C HIS A 3 14.79 -5.30 5.91
N ALA A 4 15.13 -6.41 5.25
CA ALA A 4 15.17 -6.43 3.79
C ALA A 4 13.75 -6.19 3.24
N THR A 5 13.65 -5.44 2.14
CA THR A 5 12.38 -5.10 1.50
C THR A 5 12.38 -5.51 0.04
N GLU A 6 11.19 -5.69 -0.51
CA GLU A 6 10.96 -5.89 -1.93
C GLU A 6 9.72 -5.15 -2.40
N VAL A 7 9.69 -4.78 -3.68
CA VAL A 7 8.52 -4.17 -4.33
C VAL A 7 7.77 -5.26 -5.08
N ILE A 8 6.48 -5.40 -4.78
CA ILE A 8 5.60 -6.39 -5.40
C ILE A 8 4.29 -5.75 -5.87
N PRO A 9 3.54 -6.40 -6.78
CA PRO A 9 2.20 -5.93 -7.14
C PRO A 9 1.29 -5.87 -5.89
N LEU A 10 0.56 -4.77 -5.71
CA LEU A 10 -0.38 -4.55 -4.61
C LEU A 10 -1.42 -5.67 -4.51
N LYS A 11 -1.88 -6.18 -5.65
CA LYS A 11 -2.84 -7.29 -5.70
C LYS A 11 -2.31 -8.60 -5.07
N ASP A 12 -0.99 -8.76 -5.04
CA ASP A 12 -0.28 -9.97 -4.58
C ASP A 12 0.28 -9.79 -3.16
N SER A 13 0.07 -8.63 -2.52
CA SER A 13 0.65 -8.30 -1.21
C SER A 13 -0.19 -8.73 -0.01
N CYS A 14 -1.34 -9.38 -0.21
CA CYS A 14 -2.19 -9.86 0.87
C CYS A 14 -1.42 -10.81 1.80
N GLY A 15 -1.46 -10.52 3.10
CA GLY A 15 -0.73 -11.28 4.11
C GLY A 15 0.75 -10.90 4.25
N ARG A 16 1.31 -10.04 3.39
CA ARG A 16 2.65 -9.46 3.55
C ARG A 16 2.63 -8.36 4.60
N ILE A 17 3.82 -7.98 5.08
CA ILE A 17 4.00 -6.87 6.03
C ILE A 17 4.43 -5.64 5.26
N CYS A 18 3.73 -4.52 5.45
CA CYS A 18 4.06 -3.27 4.81
C CYS A 18 5.43 -2.76 5.29
N ALA A 19 6.26 -2.27 4.36
CA ALA A 19 7.55 -1.71 4.69
C ALA A 19 7.48 -0.20 5.02
N ASP A 20 6.45 0.51 4.56
CA ASP A 20 6.32 1.97 4.68
C ASP A 20 4.87 2.39 5.01
N PHE A 21 4.53 3.67 4.93
CA PHE A 21 3.15 4.16 5.11
C PHE A 21 2.40 4.32 3.79
N VAL A 22 1.11 4.00 3.81
CA VAL A 22 0.17 4.32 2.71
C VAL A 22 -0.87 5.29 3.22
N SER A 23 -1.12 6.38 2.47
CA SER A 23 -2.13 7.39 2.82
C SER A 23 -2.96 7.81 1.61
N MET A 24 -4.17 8.30 1.88
CA MET A 24 -5.10 8.77 0.86
C MET A 24 -5.43 10.24 1.09
N TYR A 25 -5.46 11.03 0.02
CA TYR A 25 -5.86 12.44 0.05
C TYR A 25 -7.03 12.73 -0.92
N PRO A 26 -8.04 13.52 -0.47
CA PRO A 26 -8.32 13.93 0.92
C PRO A 26 -8.84 12.74 1.76
N PRO A 27 -8.60 12.64 3.08
CA PRO A 27 -8.16 13.69 4.01
C PRO A 27 -6.64 13.79 4.27
N GLY A 28 -5.84 12.81 3.88
CA GLY A 28 -4.38 12.79 4.06
C GLY A 28 -3.87 12.00 5.27
N THR A 29 -4.74 11.31 6.01
CA THR A 29 -4.33 10.44 7.13
C THR A 29 -3.78 9.10 6.64
N PRO A 30 -2.83 8.49 7.38
CA PRO A 30 -2.37 7.13 7.09
C PRO A 30 -3.52 6.12 7.13
N LEU A 31 -3.52 5.20 6.17
CA LEU A 31 -4.41 4.04 6.08
C LEU A 31 -3.70 2.74 6.45
N LEU A 32 -2.38 2.70 6.27
CA LEU A 32 -1.51 1.58 6.60
C LEU A 32 -0.14 2.13 6.99
N VAL A 33 0.52 1.52 7.97
CA VAL A 33 1.88 1.91 8.40
C VAL A 33 2.84 0.72 8.40
N SER A 34 4.14 1.02 8.40
CA SER A 34 5.20 0.01 8.42
C SER A 34 5.03 -0.96 9.60
N GLY A 35 5.18 -2.25 9.33
CA GLY A 35 4.97 -3.32 10.31
C GLY A 35 3.55 -3.86 10.39
N GLU A 36 2.57 -3.21 9.75
CA GLU A 36 1.20 -3.74 9.65
C GLU A 36 1.07 -4.79 8.54
N ARG A 37 0.17 -5.74 8.76
CA ARG A 37 -0.18 -6.75 7.76
C ARG A 37 -1.13 -6.14 6.73
N ILE A 38 -0.83 -6.37 5.46
CA ILE A 38 -1.71 -5.96 4.37
C ILE A 38 -2.85 -6.97 4.26
N GLU A 39 -4.07 -6.52 4.52
CA GLU A 39 -5.29 -7.33 4.39
C GLU A 39 -5.93 -7.19 3.01
N ARG A 40 -6.72 -8.19 2.59
CA ARG A 40 -7.45 -8.15 1.31
C ARG A 40 -8.36 -6.93 1.22
N ASP A 41 -9.08 -6.60 2.29
CA ASP A 41 -10.01 -5.46 2.31
C ASP A 41 -9.29 -4.13 2.08
N PHE A 42 -8.06 -3.99 2.56
CA PHE A 42 -7.23 -2.80 2.29
C PHE A 42 -6.88 -2.71 0.80
N ILE A 43 -6.47 -3.82 0.19
CA ILE A 43 -6.13 -3.87 -1.24
C ILE A 43 -7.35 -3.47 -2.09
N ASP A 44 -8.50 -4.09 -1.81
CA ASP A 44 -9.74 -3.84 -2.55
C ASP A 44 -10.22 -2.39 -2.37
N TYR A 45 -10.04 -1.83 -1.16
CA TYR A 45 -10.33 -0.42 -0.88
C TYR A 45 -9.45 0.54 -1.67
N ILE A 46 -8.14 0.32 -1.68
CA ILE A 46 -7.18 1.16 -2.39
C ILE A 46 -7.42 1.14 -3.90
N ILE A 47 -7.70 -0.03 -4.48
CA ILE A 47 -8.01 -0.14 -5.91
C ILE A 47 -9.24 0.70 -6.26
N ARG A 48 -10.32 0.60 -5.48
CA ARG A 48 -11.52 1.43 -5.67
C ARG A 48 -11.23 2.91 -5.49
N ALA A 49 -10.44 3.28 -4.50
CA ALA A 49 -10.08 4.67 -4.26
C ALA A 49 -9.29 5.27 -5.44
N LEU A 50 -8.39 4.49 -6.06
CA LEU A 50 -7.69 4.90 -7.28
C LEU A 50 -8.67 5.09 -8.46
N ASP A 51 -9.62 4.17 -8.63
CA ASP A 51 -10.65 4.26 -9.67
C ASP A 51 -11.57 5.49 -9.48
N ASP A 52 -11.86 5.85 -8.23
CA ASP A 52 -12.63 7.03 -7.84
C ASP A 52 -11.83 8.35 -7.94
N GLY A 53 -10.54 8.28 -8.30
CA GLY A 53 -9.67 9.43 -8.53
C GLY A 53 -9.03 10.02 -7.26
N PHE A 54 -9.02 9.29 -6.14
CA PHE A 54 -8.28 9.70 -4.96
C PHE A 54 -6.77 9.63 -5.18
N THR A 55 -6.04 10.51 -4.49
CA THR A 55 -4.57 10.49 -4.52
C THR A 55 -4.05 9.56 -3.43
N ILE A 56 -3.28 8.54 -3.82
CA ILE A 56 -2.63 7.60 -2.89
C ILE A 56 -1.12 7.84 -2.87
N THR A 57 -0.57 8.00 -1.66
CA THR A 57 0.88 8.10 -1.38
C THR A 57 1.35 6.81 -0.72
N GLY A 58 2.60 6.40 -0.95
CA GLY A 58 3.16 5.14 -0.45
C GLY A 58 3.10 3.97 -1.44
N LEU A 59 2.48 4.16 -2.60
CA LEU A 59 2.46 3.20 -3.70
C LEU A 59 3.35 3.67 -4.86
N SER A 60 4.00 2.71 -5.52
CA SER A 60 4.84 2.91 -6.71
C SER A 60 4.14 2.40 -7.98
N GLY A 61 4.80 2.57 -9.14
CA GLY A 61 4.21 2.28 -10.45
C GLY A 61 3.45 3.46 -11.05
N GLU A 62 3.32 3.48 -12.38
CA GLU A 62 2.62 4.54 -13.11
C GLU A 62 1.14 4.65 -12.72
N ARG A 63 0.52 3.53 -12.33
CA ARG A 63 -0.88 3.45 -11.90
C ARG A 63 -1.03 3.13 -10.42
N LYS A 64 0.01 3.31 -9.61
CA LYS A 64 -0.01 3.01 -8.16
C LYS A 64 -0.31 1.53 -7.86
N GLU A 65 0.16 0.62 -8.71
CA GLU A 65 -0.13 -0.82 -8.62
C GLU A 65 0.89 -1.64 -7.83
N GLU A 66 1.92 -1.00 -7.28
CA GLU A 66 3.02 -1.65 -6.57
C GLU A 66 3.15 -1.10 -5.14
N ILE A 67 3.60 -1.97 -4.23
CA ILE A 67 3.82 -1.65 -2.81
C ILE A 67 5.11 -2.30 -2.32
N GLU A 68 5.81 -1.61 -1.43
CA GLU A 68 6.99 -2.12 -0.76
C GLU A 68 6.61 -2.93 0.49
N VAL A 69 7.16 -4.14 0.61
CA VAL A 69 6.89 -5.07 1.71
C VAL A 69 8.18 -5.59 2.32
N ILE A 70 8.10 -6.01 3.57
CA ILE A 70 9.20 -6.69 4.26
C ILE A 70 9.33 -8.13 3.72
N VAL A 71 10.59 -8.54 3.48
CA VAL A 71 11.00 -9.91 3.10
C VAL A 71 11.00 -10.82 4.33
#